data_AF-A0A447TIC2-F1
#
_entry.id   AF-A0A447TIC2-F1
#
_cell.length_a   1.000
_cell.length_b   1.000
_cell.length_c   1.000
_cell.angle_alpha   90.00
_cell.angle_beta   90.00
_cell.angle_gamma   90.00
#
_symmetry.space_group_name_H-M   'P 1'
#
loop_
_entity.id
_entity.type
_entity.pdbx_description
1 polymer ?
#
loop_
_entity_poly.entity_id
_entity_poly.type
_entity_poly.pdbx_seq_one_letter_code
_entity_poly.pdbx_strand_id
1 'polypeptide(L)'
;MHACYLIAGAGFEAARRLPADHGKAARPHGHSFRLSVCSEVQYADQAALQAAVQAAVAPLDYADLNAALAACDDLSLARHVADALPHPAAIQLRGAPDRGVMLDGARALSWIASSFEAAHHLPHVPPGHKCGRLHGHGFGVRIVADAASAASASWRAPGRRCIDGSTITT
;
A
#
# COMPACT_ATOMS: atom_id res chain seq x y z
N MET A 1 -21.28 8.27 -20.48
CA MET A 1 -21.15 9.15 -19.30
C MET A 1 -19.68 9.23 -18.94
N HIS A 2 -19.10 10.42 -18.89
CA HIS A 2 -17.74 10.61 -18.39
C HIS A 2 -17.82 10.82 -16.88
N ALA A 3 -17.31 9.89 -16.09
CA ALA A 3 -17.16 10.08 -14.66
C ALA A 3 -15.95 10.98 -14.40
N CYS A 4 -16.15 12.03 -13.61
CA CYS A 4 -15.08 12.89 -13.11
C CYS A 4 -14.85 12.56 -11.63
N TYR A 5 -13.59 12.51 -11.22
CA TYR A 5 -13.21 12.09 -9.88
C TYR A 5 -12.39 13.18 -9.19
N LEU A 6 -12.59 13.29 -7.89
CA LEU A 6 -11.80 14.10 -6.98
C LEU A 6 -10.89 13.19 -6.17
N ILE A 7 -9.73 13.71 -5.81
CA ILE A 7 -8.76 13.01 -4.96
C ILE A 7 -8.42 13.91 -3.77
N ALA A 8 -8.51 13.35 -2.58
CA ALA A 8 -8.04 13.97 -1.35
C ALA A 8 -7.12 13.01 -0.60
N GLY A 9 -6.22 13.57 0.21
CA GLY A 9 -5.29 12.77 1.00
C GLY A 9 -5.17 13.31 2.42
N ALA A 10 -4.74 12.42 3.31
CA ALA A 10 -4.34 12.77 4.67
C ALA A 10 -3.27 11.81 5.16
N GLY A 11 -2.50 12.24 6.15
CA GLY A 11 -1.64 11.38 6.95
C GLY A 11 -2.06 11.45 8.40
N PHE A 12 -1.71 10.43 9.17
CA PHE A 12 -1.87 10.41 10.62
C PHE A 12 -0.75 9.56 11.25
N GLU A 13 -0.35 9.91 12.46
CA GLU A 13 0.64 9.20 13.25
C GLU A 13 -0.07 8.38 14.32
N ALA A 14 0.13 7.07 14.38
CA ALA A 14 -0.55 6.27 15.40
C ALA A 14 0.27 5.08 15.87
N ALA A 15 0.02 4.67 17.10
CA ALA A 15 0.59 3.45 17.65
C ALA A 15 -0.31 2.26 17.36
N ARG A 16 0.30 1.10 17.06
CA ARG A 16 -0.41 -0.18 16.99
C ARG A 16 0.48 -1.34 17.39
N ARG A 17 -0.15 -2.50 17.55
CA ARG A 17 0.41 -3.83 17.72
C ARG A 17 -0.44 -4.78 16.89
N LEU A 18 0.18 -5.43 15.92
CA LEU A 18 -0.50 -6.42 15.07
C LEU A 18 -0.43 -7.81 15.70
N PRO A 19 -1.48 -8.64 15.58
CA PRO A 19 -1.42 -10.05 15.92
C PRO A 19 -0.56 -10.77 14.86
N ALA A 20 0.75 -10.82 15.05
CA ALA A 20 1.67 -11.57 14.22
C ALA A 20 2.38 -12.64 15.06
N ASP A 21 2.53 -13.86 14.52
CA ASP A 21 3.08 -15.01 15.24
C ASP A 21 4.46 -14.71 15.86
N HIS A 22 5.39 -14.05 15.14
CA HIS A 22 6.63 -13.50 15.70
C HIS A 22 7.16 -12.35 14.83
N GLY A 23 7.53 -11.21 15.42
CA GLY A 23 8.18 -10.11 14.71
C GLY A 23 8.09 -8.74 15.40
N LYS A 24 8.76 -7.72 14.84
CA LYS A 24 8.72 -6.35 15.37
C LYS A 24 7.30 -5.76 15.41
N ALA A 25 6.43 -6.21 14.51
CA ALA A 25 5.03 -5.77 14.43
C ALA A 25 4.15 -6.26 15.60
N ALA A 26 4.59 -7.30 16.33
CA ALA A 26 3.91 -7.83 17.51
C ALA A 26 4.22 -7.04 18.80
N ARG A 27 5.14 -6.06 18.74
CA ARG A 27 5.38 -5.10 19.83
C ARG A 27 4.56 -3.83 19.56
N PRO A 28 4.16 -3.07 20.60
CA PRO A 28 3.67 -1.72 20.40
C PRO A 28 4.70 -0.88 19.63
N HIS A 29 4.26 -0.20 18.59
CA HIS A 29 5.10 0.65 17.74
C HIS A 29 4.26 1.71 17.02
N GLY A 30 4.87 2.88 16.78
CA GLY A 30 4.26 3.96 16.01
C GLY A 30 4.56 3.87 14.52
N HIS A 31 3.64 4.37 13.69
CA HIS A 31 3.83 4.53 12.25
C HIS A 31 3.18 5.80 11.74
N SER A 32 3.75 6.32 10.66
CA SER A 32 3.11 7.28 9.78
C SER A 32 2.25 6.56 8.76
N PHE A 33 0.94 6.75 8.84
CA PHE A 33 -0.02 6.24 7.88
C PHE A 33 -0.27 7.29 6.81
N ARG A 34 -0.44 6.85 5.56
CA ARG A 34 -0.88 7.74 4.47
C ARG A 34 -2.12 7.19 3.80
N LEU A 35 -3.07 8.08 3.58
CA LEU A 35 -4.36 7.81 2.98
C LEU A 35 -4.52 8.63 1.70
N SER A 36 -5.05 8.00 0.65
CA SER A 36 -5.58 8.67 -0.54
C SER A 36 -6.99 8.17 -0.79
N VAL A 37 -7.92 9.09 -1.03
CA VAL A 37 -9.33 8.82 -1.25
C VAL A 37 -9.73 9.40 -2.59
N CYS A 38 -10.39 8.60 -3.41
CA CYS A 38 -10.91 8.97 -4.72
C CYS A 38 -12.43 8.82 -4.72
N SER A 39 -13.16 9.88 -5.03
CA SER A 39 -14.63 9.85 -5.09
C SER A 39 -15.13 10.59 -6.32
N GLU A 40 -16.33 10.24 -6.81
CA GLU A 40 -16.94 10.92 -7.95
C GLU A 40 -17.39 12.34 -7.57
N VAL A 41 -17.22 13.29 -8.50
CA VAL A 41 -17.59 14.71 -8.31
C VAL A 41 -19.07 14.94 -7.98
N GLN A 42 -19.93 13.97 -8.26
CA GLN A 42 -21.37 14.08 -7.97
C GLN A 42 -21.67 14.05 -6.47
N TYR A 43 -20.75 13.53 -5.66
CA TYR A 43 -20.94 13.35 -4.22
C TYR A 43 -20.47 14.55 -3.41
N ALA A 44 -19.41 15.21 -3.82
CA ALA A 44 -18.81 16.33 -3.09
C ALA A 44 -17.98 17.21 -4.03
N ASP A 45 -17.69 18.43 -3.59
CA ASP A 45 -16.61 19.22 -4.16
C ASP A 45 -15.26 18.89 -3.48
N GLN A 46 -14.17 19.47 -4.00
CA GLN A 46 -12.82 19.20 -3.49
C GLN A 46 -12.64 19.57 -2.01
N ALA A 47 -13.25 20.67 -1.56
CA ALA A 47 -13.10 21.15 -0.20
C ALA A 47 -13.86 20.26 0.79
N ALA A 48 -15.09 19.87 0.43
CA ALA A 48 -15.91 18.95 1.19
C ALA A 48 -15.26 17.56 1.28
N LEU A 49 -14.72 17.02 0.18
CA LEU A 49 -14.00 15.75 0.20
C LEU A 49 -12.77 15.83 1.10
N GLN A 50 -11.97 16.90 0.98
CA GLN A 50 -10.78 17.07 1.82
C GLN A 50 -11.15 17.18 3.31
N ALA A 51 -12.22 17.91 3.65
CA ALA A 51 -12.70 18.04 5.03
C ALA A 51 -13.21 16.70 5.59
N ALA A 52 -13.97 15.94 4.80
CA ALA A 52 -14.44 14.61 5.20
C ALA A 52 -13.29 13.64 5.45
N VAL A 53 -12.26 13.64 4.59
CA VAL A 53 -11.06 12.81 4.78
C VAL A 53 -10.30 13.19 6.06
N GLN A 54 -10.16 14.50 6.35
CA GLN A 54 -9.51 14.95 7.58
C GLN A 54 -10.31 14.56 8.83
N ALA A 55 -11.64 14.74 8.79
CA ALA A 55 -12.52 14.35 9.89
C ALA A 55 -12.49 12.84 10.16
N ALA A 56 -12.39 12.02 9.11
CA ALA A 56 -12.32 10.56 9.23
C ALA A 56 -11.00 10.07 9.87
N VAL A 57 -9.88 10.76 9.65
CA VAL A 57 -8.58 10.37 10.23
C VAL A 57 -8.28 11.03 11.57
N ALA A 58 -8.92 12.15 11.91
CA ALA A 58 -8.63 12.90 13.14
C ALA A 58 -8.73 12.06 14.43
N PRO A 59 -9.69 11.13 14.60
CA PRO A 59 -9.74 10.26 15.78
C PRO A 59 -8.60 9.23 15.85
N LEU A 60 -7.90 8.99 14.74
CA LEU A 60 -6.80 8.03 14.64
C LEU A 60 -5.44 8.71 14.86
N ASP A 61 -5.34 10.02 14.66
CA ASP A 61 -4.09 10.76 14.79
C ASP A 61 -3.67 10.87 16.27
N TYR A 62 -2.41 10.56 16.54
CA TYR A 62 -1.82 10.38 17.87
C TYR A 62 -2.53 9.37 18.78
N ALA A 63 -3.29 8.42 18.22
CA ALA A 63 -4.02 7.41 18.98
C ALA A 63 -3.24 6.09 19.19
N ASP A 64 -3.63 5.34 20.21
CA ASP A 64 -3.37 3.90 20.29
C ASP A 64 -4.50 3.15 19.55
N LEU A 65 -4.21 2.65 18.35
CA LEU A 65 -5.20 1.99 17.50
C LEU A 65 -5.72 0.70 18.11
N ASN A 66 -4.96 0.03 19.00
CA ASN A 66 -5.45 -1.15 19.69
C ASN A 66 -6.50 -0.82 20.76
N ALA A 67 -6.52 0.42 21.27
CA ALA A 67 -7.55 0.89 22.19
C ALA A 67 -8.79 1.40 21.44
N ALA A 68 -8.59 2.01 20.26
CA ALA A 68 -9.66 2.59 19.45
C ALA A 68 -10.44 1.55 18.62
N LEU A 69 -9.78 0.48 18.16
CA LEU A 69 -10.34 -0.46 17.18
C LEU A 69 -10.11 -1.91 17.58
N ALA A 70 -11.07 -2.78 17.25
CA ALA A 70 -10.97 -4.23 17.47
C ALA A 70 -9.84 -4.88 16.64
N ALA A 71 -9.59 -4.36 15.44
CA ALA A 71 -8.51 -4.77 14.56
C ALA A 71 -7.82 -3.52 13.98
N CYS A 72 -6.48 -3.51 13.98
CA CYS A 72 -5.66 -2.36 13.59
C CYS A 72 -4.68 -2.69 12.44
N ASP A 73 -4.94 -3.78 11.70
CA ASP A 73 -4.30 -4.01 10.41
C ASP A 73 -4.75 -2.98 9.37
N ASP A 74 -3.98 -2.85 8.29
CA ASP A 74 -4.22 -1.83 7.25
C ASP A 74 -5.62 -1.96 6.61
N LEU A 75 -6.16 -3.19 6.46
CA LEU A 75 -7.47 -3.42 5.86
C LEU A 75 -8.60 -2.93 6.77
N SER A 76 -8.51 -3.29 8.06
CA SER A 76 -9.46 -2.84 9.08
C SER A 76 -9.45 -1.32 9.24
N LEU A 77 -8.27 -0.69 9.19
CA LEU A 77 -8.16 0.77 9.21
C LEU A 77 -8.77 1.43 7.97
N ALA A 78 -8.50 0.89 6.77
CA ALA A 78 -9.08 1.43 5.54
C ALA A 78 -10.61 1.33 5.54
N ARG A 79 -11.16 0.24 6.07
CA ARG A 79 -12.62 0.06 6.24
C ARG A 79 -13.21 1.04 7.24
N HIS A 80 -12.56 1.22 8.39
CA HIS A 80 -12.98 2.21 9.38
C HIS A 80 -13.07 3.62 8.80
N VAL A 81 -12.07 4.02 7.99
CA VAL A 81 -12.10 5.30 7.28
C VAL A 81 -13.22 5.33 6.24
N ALA A 82 -13.41 4.25 5.46
CA ALA A 82 -14.49 4.17 4.47
C ALA A 82 -15.88 4.36 5.11
N ASP A 83 -16.11 3.72 6.26
CA ASP A 83 -17.37 3.80 6.99
C ASP A 83 -17.62 5.21 7.59
N ALA A 84 -16.56 5.97 7.82
CA ALA A 84 -16.63 7.35 8.31
C ALA A 84 -16.86 8.39 7.19
N LEU A 85 -16.67 8.03 5.92
CA LEU A 85 -16.90 8.94 4.80
C LEU A 85 -18.41 9.03 4.46
N PRO A 86 -18.91 10.23 4.11
CA PRO A 86 -20.34 10.42 3.83
C PRO A 86 -20.81 9.76 2.52
N HIS A 87 -19.87 9.39 1.63
CA HIS A 87 -20.15 8.89 0.29
C HIS A 87 -19.17 7.79 -0.12
N PRO A 88 -19.56 6.92 -1.08
CA PRO A 88 -18.66 5.90 -1.63
C PRO A 88 -17.38 6.52 -2.18
N ALA A 89 -16.25 5.90 -1.84
CA ALA A 89 -14.95 6.31 -2.33
C ALA A 89 -14.02 5.10 -2.41
N ALA A 90 -13.13 5.11 -3.41
CA ALA A 90 -11.99 4.22 -3.43
C ALA A 90 -10.93 4.75 -2.47
N ILE A 91 -10.33 3.87 -1.69
CA ILE A 91 -9.36 4.23 -0.64
C ILE A 91 -8.06 3.49 -0.89
N GLN A 92 -6.94 4.18 -0.77
CA GLN A 92 -5.62 3.58 -0.65
C GLN A 92 -5.03 3.97 0.70
N LEU A 93 -4.74 2.98 1.53
CA LEU A 93 -4.08 3.18 2.82
C LEU A 93 -2.71 2.51 2.80
N ARG A 94 -1.70 3.24 3.25
CA ARG A 94 -0.33 2.76 3.39
C ARG A 94 0.09 2.83 4.86
N GLY A 95 0.23 1.68 5.50
CA GLY A 95 0.76 1.57 6.86
C GLY A 95 2.28 1.42 6.93
N ALA A 96 2.97 1.15 5.80
CA ALA A 96 4.44 1.18 5.71
C ALA A 96 4.90 1.51 4.27
N PRO A 97 6.16 1.96 4.06
CA PRO A 97 6.63 2.36 2.73
C PRO A 97 6.45 1.30 1.64
N ASP A 98 6.60 0.02 2.03
CA ASP A 98 6.62 -1.16 1.16
C ASP A 98 5.30 -1.94 1.15
N ARG A 99 4.23 -1.46 1.80
CA ARG A 99 2.96 -2.22 1.87
C ARG A 99 1.75 -1.34 2.16
N GLY A 100 0.59 -1.86 1.82
CA GLY A 100 -0.68 -1.22 2.15
C GLY A 100 -1.87 -1.99 1.60
N VAL A 101 -3.02 -1.33 1.60
CA VAL A 101 -4.27 -1.85 1.07
C VAL A 101 -4.95 -0.87 0.13
N MET A 102 -5.85 -1.38 -0.70
CA MET A 102 -6.74 -0.63 -1.56
C MET A 102 -8.16 -1.16 -1.41
N LEU A 103 -9.13 -0.26 -1.26
CA LEU A 103 -10.56 -0.54 -1.29
C LEU A 103 -11.16 0.15 -2.51
N ASP A 104 -11.98 -0.56 -3.27
CA ASP A 104 -12.74 0.00 -4.39
C ASP A 104 -14.05 -0.80 -4.56
N GLY A 105 -15.16 -0.21 -4.08
CA GLY A 105 -16.43 -0.92 -3.94
C GLY A 105 -16.27 -2.20 -3.11
N ALA A 106 -16.65 -3.34 -3.68
CA ALA A 106 -16.52 -4.64 -3.03
C ALA A 106 -15.09 -5.22 -3.06
N ARG A 107 -14.16 -4.62 -3.82
CA ARG A 107 -12.80 -5.13 -3.97
C ARG A 107 -11.93 -4.62 -2.84
N ALA A 108 -11.24 -5.54 -2.17
CA ALA A 108 -10.20 -5.22 -1.20
C ALA A 108 -8.90 -5.92 -1.61
N LEU A 109 -7.84 -5.14 -1.83
CA LEU A 109 -6.54 -5.66 -2.24
C LEU A 109 -5.47 -5.29 -1.22
N SER A 110 -4.66 -6.25 -0.83
CA SER A 110 -3.40 -5.99 -0.11
C SER A 110 -2.28 -5.93 -1.13
N TRP A 111 -1.31 -5.04 -0.91
CA TRP A 111 -0.14 -4.95 -1.75
C TRP A 111 1.15 -4.90 -0.95
N ILE A 112 2.20 -5.49 -1.52
CA ILE A 112 3.58 -5.31 -1.09
C ILE A 112 4.39 -4.78 -2.27
N ALA A 113 5.41 -3.98 -1.97
CA ALA A 113 6.34 -3.44 -2.93
C ALA A 113 7.76 -3.87 -2.57
N SER A 114 8.54 -4.19 -3.59
CA SER A 114 9.96 -4.47 -3.45
C SER A 114 10.69 -3.94 -4.68
N SER A 115 12.00 -3.81 -4.57
CA SER A 115 12.85 -3.45 -5.68
C SER A 115 14.00 -4.43 -5.81
N PHE A 116 14.45 -4.65 -7.03
CA PHE A 116 15.65 -5.44 -7.31
C PHE A 116 16.42 -4.81 -8.47
N GLU A 117 17.72 -5.11 -8.51
CA GLU A 117 18.59 -4.69 -9.59
C GLU A 117 18.80 -5.89 -10.52
N ALA A 118 18.66 -5.68 -11.84
CA ALA A 118 18.96 -6.70 -12.83
C ALA A 118 19.48 -6.08 -14.12
N ALA A 119 20.20 -6.87 -14.91
CA ALA A 119 20.58 -6.48 -16.27
C ALA A 119 19.51 -6.93 -17.27
N HIS A 120 19.25 -6.12 -18.28
CA HIS A 120 18.39 -6.50 -19.40
C HIS A 120 19.06 -6.26 -20.76
N HIS A 121 18.53 -6.92 -21.78
CA HIS A 121 19.03 -6.85 -23.15
C HIS A 121 17.82 -6.82 -24.10
N LEU A 122 17.77 -5.81 -24.99
CA LEU A 122 16.69 -5.65 -25.97
C LEU A 122 17.23 -5.98 -27.38
N PRO A 123 17.10 -7.23 -27.87
CA PRO A 123 17.76 -7.68 -29.09
C PRO A 123 17.20 -7.06 -30.38
N HIS A 124 15.99 -6.49 -30.36
CA HIS A 124 15.28 -6.03 -31.56
C HIS A 124 15.30 -4.50 -31.73
N VAL A 125 16.32 -3.82 -31.22
CA VAL A 125 16.51 -2.37 -31.42
C VAL A 125 17.35 -2.10 -32.68
N PRO A 126 17.25 -0.89 -33.30
CA PRO A 126 18.07 -0.55 -34.46
C PRO A 126 19.59 -0.71 -34.21
N PRO A 127 20.39 -1.02 -35.24
CA PRO A 127 21.84 -1.12 -35.12
C PRO A 127 22.46 0.13 -34.48
N GLY A 128 23.38 -0.07 -33.54
CA GLY A 128 24.04 1.02 -32.80
C GLY A 128 23.23 1.60 -31.64
N HIS A 129 21.97 1.18 -31.42
CA HIS A 129 21.16 1.69 -30.33
C HIS A 129 21.65 1.19 -28.96
N LYS A 130 21.86 2.11 -28.01
CA LYS A 130 22.47 1.82 -26.71
C LYS A 130 21.78 0.71 -25.89
N CYS A 131 20.47 0.54 -26.04
CA CYS A 131 19.67 -0.46 -25.33
C CYS A 131 19.86 -1.90 -25.85
N GLY A 132 20.51 -2.07 -27.01
CA GLY A 132 20.86 -3.39 -27.56
C GLY A 132 22.07 -4.03 -26.88
N ARG A 133 22.70 -3.36 -25.93
CA ARG A 133 23.77 -3.90 -25.08
C ARG A 133 23.17 -4.39 -23.77
N LEU A 134 23.81 -5.38 -23.13
CA LEU A 134 23.47 -5.76 -21.76
C LEU A 134 23.79 -4.59 -20.82
N HIS A 135 22.81 -4.17 -20.00
CA HIS A 135 22.99 -3.10 -19.03
C HIS A 135 22.00 -3.22 -17.87
N GLY A 136 22.41 -2.72 -16.70
CA GLY A 136 21.63 -2.76 -15.45
C GLY A 136 20.51 -1.73 -15.40
N HIS A 137 19.44 -2.10 -14.69
CA HIS A 137 18.36 -1.21 -14.23
C HIS A 137 17.90 -1.64 -12.83
N GLY A 138 17.38 -0.66 -12.09
CA GLY A 138 16.54 -0.91 -10.93
C GLY A 138 15.10 -1.15 -11.36
N PHE A 139 14.50 -2.23 -10.85
CA PHE A 139 13.11 -2.60 -11.11
C PHE A 139 12.30 -2.49 -9.83
N GLY A 140 11.24 -1.70 -9.87
CA GLY A 140 10.22 -1.66 -8.82
C GLY A 140 9.10 -2.64 -9.13
N VAL A 141 8.73 -3.48 -8.16
CA VAL A 141 7.63 -4.45 -8.28
C VAL A 141 6.61 -4.18 -7.20
N ARG A 142 5.33 -4.15 -7.58
CA ARG A 142 4.20 -4.24 -6.66
C ARG A 142 3.44 -5.52 -6.92
N ILE A 143 3.34 -6.35 -5.88
CA ILE A 143 2.49 -7.55 -5.89
C ILE A 143 1.18 -7.18 -5.20
N VAL A 144 0.06 -7.50 -5.82
CA VAL A 144 -1.28 -7.27 -5.29
C VAL A 144 -2.01 -8.60 -5.15
N ALA A 145 -2.76 -8.77 -4.07
CA ALA A 145 -3.57 -9.95 -3.81
C ALA A 145 -4.89 -9.54 -3.15
N ASP A 146 -5.89 -10.41 -3.22
CA ASP A 146 -7.12 -10.25 -2.45
C ASP A 146 -6.79 -10.12 -0.95
N ALA A 147 -7.32 -9.08 -0.29
CA ALA A 147 -6.94 -8.74 1.06
C ALA A 147 -7.41 -9.78 2.10
N ALA A 148 -8.56 -10.42 1.86
CA ALA A 148 -9.06 -11.48 2.74
C ALA A 148 -8.16 -12.73 2.68
N SER A 149 -7.62 -13.04 1.50
CA SER A 149 -6.71 -14.16 1.29
C SER A 149 -5.26 -13.86 1.73
N ALA A 150 -4.85 -12.59 1.72
CA ALA A 150 -3.50 -12.15 2.05
C ALA A 150 -3.20 -12.13 3.56
N ALA A 151 -4.22 -11.91 4.41
CA ALA A 151 -4.04 -11.85 5.87
C ALA A 151 -3.48 -13.16 6.46
N SER A 152 -3.72 -14.30 5.81
CA SER A 152 -3.22 -15.62 6.19
C SER A 152 -1.84 -15.97 5.62
N ALA A 153 -1.27 -15.16 4.73
CA ALA A 153 -0.04 -15.50 4.02
C ALA A 153 1.20 -14.90 4.71
N SER A 154 1.98 -15.72 5.42
CA SER A 154 3.32 -15.30 5.87
C SER A 154 4.30 -15.35 4.68
N TRP A 155 4.63 -14.19 4.09
CA TRP A 155 5.74 -14.13 3.13
C TRP A 155 7.07 -14.40 3.86
N ARG A 156 7.70 -15.53 3.55
CA ARG A 156 9.11 -15.77 3.88
C ARG A 156 9.92 -15.41 2.63
N ALA A 157 10.71 -14.35 2.71
CA ALA A 157 11.65 -14.05 1.64
C ALA A 157 12.57 -15.27 1.46
N PRO A 158 12.60 -15.91 0.28
CA PRO A 158 13.59 -16.95 0.03
C PRO A 158 15.00 -16.32 0.13
N GLY A 159 15.96 -17.06 0.67
CA GLY A 159 17.36 -16.63 0.68
C GLY A 159 17.81 -16.25 -0.72
N ARG A 160 18.65 -15.21 -0.84
CA ARG A 160 19.23 -14.78 -2.12
C ARG A 160 19.87 -15.98 -2.81
N ARG A 161 19.29 -16.43 -3.93
CA ARG A 161 19.85 -17.43 -4.81
C ARG A 161 19.85 -16.87 -6.23
N CYS A 162 20.99 -16.96 -6.89
CA CYS A 162 21.07 -16.70 -8.32
C CYS A 162 20.31 -17.81 -9.08
N ILE A 163 19.77 -17.45 -10.24
CA ILE A 163 18.97 -18.35 -11.09
C ILE A 163 19.84 -19.51 -11.61
N ASP A 164 21.17 -19.33 -11.67
CA ASP A 164 22.17 -20.31 -12.09
C ASP A 164 22.74 -21.17 -10.93
N GLY A 165 22.28 -20.97 -9.70
CA GLY A 165 22.77 -21.69 -8.52
C GLY A 165 24.09 -21.16 -7.94
N SER A 166 24.68 -20.11 -8.52
CA SER A 166 25.91 -19.48 -8.01
C SER A 166 25.64 -18.61 -6.78
N THR A 167 26.53 -18.66 -5.79
CA THR A 167 26.49 -17.74 -4.63
C THR A 167 27.28 -16.48 -4.96
N ILE A 168 26.67 -15.29 -4.85
CA ILE A 168 27.41 -14.02 -4.94
C ILE A 168 28.18 -13.86 -3.62
N THR A 169 29.49 -14.04 -3.67
CA THR A 169 30.39 -13.68 -2.57
C THR A 169 30.72 -12.19 -2.70
N THR A 170 30.43 -11.42 -1.65
CA THR A 170 30.83 -10.00 -1.51
C THR A 170 32.34 -9.85 -1.43
#